data_AF-A0A4P6UKP2-F1
#
_entry.id   AF-A0A4P6UKP2-F1
#
_cell.length_a   1.000
_cell.length_b   1.000
_cell.length_c   1.000
_cell.angle_alpha   90.00
_cell.angle_beta   90.00
_cell.angle_gamma   90.00
#
_symmetry.space_group_name_H-M   'P 1'
#
loop_
_entity.id
_entity.type
_entity.pdbx_description
1 polymer ?
#
loop_
_entity_poly.entity_id
_entity_poly.type
_entity_poly.pdbx_seq_one_letter_code
_entity_poly.pdbx_strand_id
1 'polypeptide(L)'
;MNIPSPTLAEVEAPAAWRLVDFISDLHLHASEPRTVQAWKHYLAGTPADAVFLLGDLFEVWVGDDALDDPGTDELSAAESAFERECIAALRASSTNHALYFLHGNRDFMLGNEAARRAGMTLLADPSVLVFGVAQGKPARWLLSHGDALCLDDREYQAFRAQVRTPEWQQRFLTQSLAQRRAFARNLRAQSEARRQASAATGGDFGETYADADPALTRAWLQAARSDTLIHGHTHRPADHRLDGGRDASARTSAMRHVLSDWHLDGPAAPRAEVLRLSLAHAGSAARLRRLPLSEALVTTPAD
;
A
#
# COMPACT_ATOMS: atom_id res chain seq x y z
N MET A 1 16.77 -19.22 15.91
CA MET A 1 16.38 -17.92 16.50
C MET A 1 14.87 -17.86 16.49
N ASN A 2 14.24 -17.50 17.62
CA ASN A 2 12.79 -17.38 17.71
C ASN A 2 12.40 -16.12 16.92
N ILE A 3 11.91 -16.29 15.69
CA ILE A 3 11.42 -15.17 14.89
C ILE A 3 10.09 -14.76 15.52
N PRO A 4 9.95 -13.54 16.08
CA PRO A 4 8.71 -13.13 16.73
C PRO A 4 7.56 -13.13 15.72
N SER A 5 6.46 -13.83 16.05
CA SER A 5 5.24 -13.83 15.24
C SER A 5 4.51 -12.49 15.41
N PRO A 6 4.09 -11.83 14.31
CA PRO A 6 3.34 -10.58 14.41
C PRO A 6 1.96 -10.81 15.05
N THR A 7 1.43 -9.80 15.74
CA THR A 7 0.00 -9.76 16.07
C THR A 7 -0.77 -9.47 14.79
N LEU A 8 -1.70 -10.36 14.41
CA LEU A 8 -2.40 -10.28 13.13
C LEU A 8 -3.85 -9.87 13.36
N ALA A 9 -4.16 -8.62 13.06
CA ALA A 9 -5.56 -8.19 12.96
C ALA A 9 -6.21 -8.89 11.75
N GLU A 10 -7.46 -9.33 11.91
CA GLU A 10 -8.20 -10.01 10.84
C GLU A 10 -9.35 -9.13 10.36
N VAL A 11 -9.51 -9.06 9.04
CA VAL A 11 -10.66 -8.47 8.35
C VAL A 11 -11.47 -9.62 7.76
N GLU A 12 -12.63 -9.89 8.33
CA GLU A 12 -13.59 -10.84 7.79
C GLU A 12 -14.42 -10.15 6.71
N ALA A 13 -14.27 -10.57 5.45
CA ALA A 13 -15.01 -9.97 4.36
C ALA A 13 -16.53 -10.25 4.50
N PRO A 14 -17.39 -9.22 4.39
CA PRO A 14 -18.83 -9.41 4.30
C PRO A 14 -19.21 -10.43 3.22
N ALA A 15 -20.18 -11.30 3.51
CA ALA A 15 -20.61 -12.36 2.60
C ALA A 15 -21.16 -11.86 1.24
N ALA A 16 -21.58 -10.58 1.20
CA ALA A 16 -22.03 -9.92 -0.01
C ALA A 16 -20.90 -9.59 -0.99
N TRP A 17 -19.66 -9.43 -0.50
CA TRP A 17 -18.52 -9.09 -1.35
C TRP A 17 -18.23 -10.20 -2.37
N ARG A 18 -17.85 -9.77 -3.56
CA ARG A 18 -17.45 -10.57 -4.71
C ARG A 18 -16.12 -10.13 -5.28
N LEU A 19 -15.82 -8.83 -5.23
CA LEU A 19 -14.60 -8.24 -5.77
C LEU A 19 -13.87 -7.45 -4.69
N VAL A 20 -12.58 -7.72 -4.53
CA VAL A 20 -11.69 -6.98 -3.63
C VAL A 20 -10.45 -6.57 -4.39
N ASP A 21 -10.15 -5.28 -4.36
CA ASP A 21 -8.98 -4.70 -5.03
C ASP A 21 -7.87 -4.34 -4.05
N PHE A 22 -6.64 -4.44 -4.53
CA PHE A 22 -5.42 -4.02 -3.82
C PHE A 22 -4.61 -3.09 -4.71
N ILE A 23 -4.22 -1.94 -4.15
CA ILE A 23 -3.31 -0.96 -4.76
C ILE A 23 -2.35 -0.41 -3.70
N SER A 24 -1.17 0.06 -4.09
CA SER A 24 -0.18 0.69 -3.19
C SER A 24 0.79 1.54 -3.99
N ASP A 25 1.62 2.32 -3.29
CA ASP A 25 2.74 3.04 -3.91
C ASP A 25 2.29 4.00 -5.02
N LEU A 26 1.23 4.75 -4.74
CA LEU A 26 0.70 5.77 -5.65
C LEU A 26 1.48 7.07 -5.56
N HIS A 27 2.07 7.36 -4.39
CA HIS A 27 2.87 8.56 -4.13
C HIS A 27 2.16 9.84 -4.59
N LEU A 28 0.87 9.97 -4.27
CA LEU A 28 0.03 11.09 -4.73
C LEU A 28 0.67 12.42 -4.33
N HIS A 29 0.87 13.28 -5.34
CA HIS A 29 1.35 14.64 -5.17
C HIS A 29 0.77 15.56 -6.27
N ALA A 30 0.55 16.83 -5.94
CA ALA A 30 0.05 17.87 -6.87
C ALA A 30 0.89 18.07 -8.15
N SER A 31 2.11 17.54 -8.20
CA SER A 31 3.03 17.65 -9.35
C SER A 31 2.93 16.44 -10.27
N GLU A 32 2.17 15.41 -9.88
CA GLU A 32 1.95 14.17 -10.63
C GLU A 32 0.47 14.10 -11.07
N PRO A 33 -0.02 15.09 -11.85
CA PRO A 33 -1.45 15.25 -12.10
C PRO A 33 -2.06 14.08 -12.88
N ARG A 34 -1.32 13.40 -13.77
CA ARG A 34 -1.86 12.25 -14.52
C ARG A 34 -2.07 11.06 -13.59
N THR A 35 -1.15 10.83 -12.65
CA THR A 35 -1.27 9.80 -11.63
C THR A 35 -2.47 10.07 -10.71
N VAL A 36 -2.61 11.31 -10.24
CA VAL A 36 -3.76 11.74 -9.42
C VAL A 36 -5.09 11.58 -10.16
N GLN A 37 -5.15 11.97 -11.44
CA GLN A 37 -6.37 11.85 -12.25
C GLN A 37 -6.75 10.39 -12.50
N ALA A 38 -5.77 9.54 -12.83
CA ALA A 38 -5.99 8.11 -13.01
C ALA A 38 -6.54 7.46 -11.73
N TRP A 39 -5.99 7.81 -10.57
CA TRP A 39 -6.46 7.34 -9.28
C TRP A 39 -7.89 7.79 -8.95
N LYS A 40 -8.21 9.08 -9.16
CA LYS A 40 -9.57 9.59 -8.97
C LYS A 40 -10.58 8.90 -9.89
N HIS A 41 -10.21 8.71 -11.16
CA HIS A 41 -11.03 7.98 -12.12
C HIS A 41 -11.28 6.53 -11.69
N TYR A 42 -10.23 5.88 -11.17
CA TYR A 42 -10.34 4.53 -10.64
C TYR A 42 -11.25 4.42 -9.43
N LEU A 43 -11.07 5.29 -8.43
CA LEU A 43 -11.92 5.28 -7.25
C LEU A 43 -13.41 5.45 -7.59
N ALA A 44 -13.71 6.33 -8.55
CA ALA A 44 -15.06 6.59 -9.00
C ALA A 44 -15.67 5.44 -9.83
N GLY A 45 -14.84 4.61 -10.48
CA GLY A 45 -15.29 3.64 -11.47
C GLY A 45 -15.05 2.17 -11.13
N THR A 46 -14.29 1.85 -10.09
CA THR A 46 -14.01 0.44 -9.75
C THR A 46 -15.30 -0.30 -9.35
N PRO A 47 -15.54 -1.51 -9.88
CA PRO A 47 -16.66 -2.35 -9.46
C PRO A 47 -16.40 -3.12 -8.16
N ALA A 48 -15.24 -2.92 -7.51
CA ALA A 48 -14.89 -3.64 -6.29
C ALA A 48 -15.81 -3.27 -5.12
N ASP A 49 -16.14 -4.27 -4.29
CA ASP A 49 -16.90 -4.05 -3.06
C ASP A 49 -16.00 -3.43 -1.96
N ALA A 50 -14.70 -3.68 -2.05
CA ALA A 50 -13.69 -3.12 -1.17
C ALA A 50 -12.37 -2.85 -1.89
N VAL A 51 -11.69 -1.77 -1.48
CA VAL A 51 -10.35 -1.41 -1.94
C VAL A 51 -9.41 -1.33 -0.75
N PHE A 52 -8.33 -2.09 -0.81
CA PHE A 52 -7.25 -2.12 0.16
C PHE A 52 -6.06 -1.31 -0.39
N LEU A 53 -5.77 -0.20 0.27
CA LEU A 53 -4.68 0.72 0.00
C LEU A 53 -3.47 0.30 0.88
N LEU A 54 -2.53 -0.48 0.32
CA LEU A 54 -1.42 -1.09 1.07
C LEU A 54 -0.19 -0.17 1.21
N GLY A 55 -0.43 1.07 1.64
CA GLY A 55 0.60 2.05 1.98
C GLY A 55 1.14 2.84 0.81
N ASP A 56 1.82 3.94 1.15
CA ASP A 56 2.41 4.89 0.22
C ASP A 56 1.37 5.42 -0.80
N LEU A 57 0.18 5.73 -0.28
CA LEU A 57 -0.84 6.45 -1.04
C LEU A 57 -0.39 7.88 -1.33
N PHE A 58 0.23 8.54 -0.35
CA PHE A 58 0.75 9.90 -0.48
C PHE A 58 2.27 9.90 -0.54
N GLU A 59 2.87 10.82 -1.30
CA GLU A 59 4.34 10.96 -1.35
C GLU A 59 4.95 11.22 0.04
N VAL A 60 4.26 12.02 0.88
CA VAL A 60 4.50 12.15 2.32
C VAL A 60 3.19 12.58 3.00
N TRP A 61 2.86 12.02 4.17
CA TRP A 61 1.84 12.59 5.06
C TRP A 61 2.50 13.19 6.30
N VAL A 62 2.24 14.47 6.59
CA VAL A 62 2.90 15.19 7.69
C VAL A 62 2.10 15.21 8.98
N GLY A 63 0.83 14.82 8.94
CA GLY A 63 -0.09 14.82 10.09
C GLY A 63 -1.47 15.36 9.70
N ASP A 64 -2.50 14.88 10.37
CA ASP A 64 -3.91 15.15 10.00
C ASP A 64 -4.32 16.62 10.17
N ASP A 65 -3.60 17.37 11.01
CA ASP A 65 -3.83 18.80 11.22
C ASP A 65 -3.55 19.65 9.96
N ALA A 66 -2.82 19.10 8.99
CA ALA A 66 -2.62 19.70 7.68
C ALA A 66 -3.95 19.91 6.91
N LEU A 67 -4.98 19.09 7.20
CA LEU A 67 -6.30 19.23 6.59
C LEU A 67 -7.06 20.47 7.06
N ASP A 68 -6.76 20.95 8.27
CA ASP A 68 -7.39 22.11 8.89
C ASP A 68 -6.58 23.41 8.66
N ASP A 69 -5.37 23.29 8.14
CA ASP A 69 -4.49 24.43 7.89
C ASP A 69 -4.92 25.21 6.63
N PRO A 70 -5.23 26.51 6.74
CA PRO A 70 -5.52 27.36 5.59
C PRO A 70 -4.27 27.71 4.76
N GLY A 71 -3.06 27.45 5.28
CA GLY A 71 -1.80 27.90 4.72
C GLY A 71 -1.43 29.30 5.18
N THR A 72 -0.14 29.51 5.44
CA THR A 72 0.41 30.84 5.76
C THR A 72 1.01 31.55 4.54
N ASP A 73 1.19 30.81 3.45
CA ASP A 73 1.68 31.27 2.15
C ASP A 73 1.01 30.46 1.01
N GLU A 74 1.26 30.86 -0.23
CA GLU A 74 0.64 30.21 -1.41
C GLU A 74 1.00 28.72 -1.53
N LEU A 75 2.24 28.35 -1.20
CA LEU A 75 2.72 26.97 -1.31
C LEU A 75 2.03 26.07 -0.29
N SER A 76 2.02 26.50 0.97
CA SER A 76 1.35 25.77 2.06
C SER A 76 -0.16 25.70 1.86
N ALA A 77 -0.79 26.77 1.37
CA ALA A 77 -2.21 26.75 1.03
C ALA A 77 -2.51 25.72 -0.08
N ALA A 78 -1.66 25.63 -1.10
CA ALA A 78 -1.79 24.66 -2.19
C ALA A 78 -1.57 23.21 -1.71
N GLU A 79 -0.56 22.97 -0.85
CA GLU A 79 -0.31 21.66 -0.22
C GLU A 79 -1.54 21.21 0.58
N SER A 80 -2.11 22.06 1.44
CA SER A 80 -3.31 21.73 2.22
C SER A 80 -4.54 21.50 1.34
N ALA A 81 -4.69 22.30 0.27
CA ALA A 81 -5.81 22.15 -0.66
C ALA A 81 -5.75 20.81 -1.40
N PHE A 82 -4.55 20.37 -1.81
CA PHE A 82 -4.33 19.08 -2.43
C PHE A 82 -4.65 17.92 -1.48
N GLU A 83 -4.15 17.97 -0.24
CA GLU A 83 -4.44 16.96 0.78
C GLU A 83 -5.97 16.83 1.01
N ARG A 84 -6.67 17.97 1.15
CA ARG A 84 -8.14 18.00 1.27
C ARG A 84 -8.86 17.42 0.05
N GLU A 85 -8.38 17.72 -1.16
CA GLU A 85 -8.96 17.20 -2.40
C GLU A 85 -8.86 15.66 -2.47
N CYS A 86 -7.71 15.10 -2.11
CA CYS A 86 -7.52 13.65 -2.04
C CYS A 86 -8.43 13.01 -0.98
N ILE A 87 -8.53 13.58 0.21
CA ILE A 87 -9.43 13.08 1.26
C ILE A 87 -10.89 13.15 0.81
N ALA A 88 -11.29 14.20 0.10
CA ALA A 88 -12.64 14.32 -0.46
C ALA A 88 -12.92 13.25 -1.53
N ALA A 89 -11.95 12.95 -2.40
CA ALA A 89 -12.08 11.88 -3.39
C ALA A 89 -12.26 10.50 -2.74
N LEU A 90 -11.45 10.18 -1.71
CA LEU A 90 -11.62 8.97 -0.92
C LEU A 90 -12.99 8.92 -0.25
N ARG A 91 -13.43 10.01 0.36
CA ARG A 91 -14.73 10.09 1.04
C ARG A 91 -15.90 9.89 0.10
N ALA A 92 -15.86 10.49 -1.08
CA ALA A 92 -16.87 10.29 -2.11
C ALA A 92 -16.92 8.80 -2.51
N SER A 93 -15.74 8.21 -2.73
CA SER A 93 -15.60 6.80 -3.08
C SER A 93 -16.10 5.84 -2.01
N SER A 94 -15.88 6.15 -0.73
CA SER A 94 -16.26 5.31 0.42
C SER A 94 -17.78 5.11 0.56
N THR A 95 -18.59 5.80 -0.24
CA THR A 95 -20.04 5.62 -0.29
C THR A 95 -20.46 4.40 -1.12
N ASN A 96 -19.60 3.96 -2.04
CA ASN A 96 -19.89 2.85 -2.96
C ASN A 96 -19.12 1.58 -2.60
N HIS A 97 -17.97 1.68 -1.95
CA HIS A 97 -17.14 0.55 -1.55
C HIS A 97 -16.41 0.80 -0.24
N ALA A 98 -16.03 -0.28 0.44
CA ALA A 98 -15.29 -0.20 1.69
C ALA A 98 -13.83 0.13 1.43
N LEU A 99 -13.28 1.11 2.15
CA LEU A 99 -11.88 1.50 2.03
C LEU A 99 -11.09 1.04 3.25
N TYR A 100 -10.00 0.33 3.01
CA TYR A 100 -9.05 -0.08 4.03
C TYR A 100 -7.68 0.50 3.71
N PHE A 101 -6.99 1.01 4.72
CA PHE A 101 -5.69 1.65 4.55
C PHE A 101 -4.69 1.07 5.53
N LEU A 102 -3.56 0.62 5.01
CA LEU A 102 -2.40 0.18 5.77
C LEU A 102 -1.30 1.21 5.55
N HIS A 103 -0.63 1.66 6.61
CA HIS A 103 0.41 2.69 6.51
C HIS A 103 1.66 2.23 5.77
N GLY A 104 2.07 3.00 4.76
CA GLY A 104 3.39 2.83 4.15
C GLY A 104 4.50 3.56 4.90
N ASN A 105 5.68 3.60 4.30
CA ASN A 105 6.83 4.31 4.88
C ASN A 105 6.82 5.82 4.61
N ARG A 106 5.94 6.31 3.74
CA ARG A 106 5.78 7.75 3.43
C ARG A 106 4.64 8.41 4.19
N ASP A 107 3.61 7.66 4.51
CA ASP A 107 2.34 8.16 5.03
C ASP A 107 1.96 7.57 6.40
N PHE A 108 2.94 7.04 7.15
CA PHE A 108 2.76 6.49 8.50
C PHE A 108 2.27 7.49 9.57
N MET A 109 2.26 8.78 9.27
CA MET A 109 1.68 9.81 10.14
C MET A 109 0.18 10.04 9.89
N LEU A 110 -0.43 9.38 8.90
CA LEU A 110 -1.87 9.46 8.64
C LEU A 110 -2.63 8.89 9.82
N GLY A 111 -3.42 9.72 10.49
CA GLY A 111 -4.10 9.37 11.72
C GLY A 111 -5.57 9.00 11.55
N ASN A 112 -6.21 8.77 12.68
CA ASN A 112 -7.64 8.43 12.75
C ASN A 112 -8.54 9.53 12.19
N GLU A 113 -8.13 10.81 12.25
CA GLU A 113 -8.99 11.90 11.82
C GLU A 113 -9.01 12.00 10.29
N ALA A 114 -7.86 11.89 9.63
CA ALA A 114 -7.79 11.80 8.18
C ALA A 114 -8.52 10.54 7.67
N ALA A 115 -8.29 9.38 8.30
CA ALA A 115 -8.99 8.15 7.94
C ALA A 115 -10.51 8.29 8.06
N ARG A 116 -11.00 8.86 9.16
CA ARG A 116 -12.43 9.12 9.38
C ARG A 116 -12.99 10.07 8.33
N ARG A 117 -12.30 11.17 8.01
CA ARG A 117 -12.72 12.13 6.96
C ARG A 117 -12.75 11.48 5.58
N ALA A 118 -11.81 10.60 5.28
CA ALA A 118 -11.72 9.84 4.04
C ALA A 118 -12.69 8.65 3.96
N GLY A 119 -13.33 8.26 5.07
CA GLY A 119 -14.16 7.05 5.13
C GLY A 119 -13.36 5.75 5.06
N MET A 120 -12.10 5.76 5.51
CA MET A 120 -11.22 4.61 5.54
C MET A 120 -11.20 3.93 6.91
N THR A 121 -10.97 2.62 6.90
CA THR A 121 -10.61 1.84 8.09
C THR A 121 -9.11 1.61 8.10
N LEU A 122 -8.43 2.03 9.17
CA LEU A 122 -7.00 1.78 9.35
C LEU A 122 -6.74 0.31 9.71
N LEU A 123 -5.72 -0.27 9.07
CA LEU A 123 -5.24 -1.63 9.30
C LEU A 123 -3.88 -1.61 10.01
N ALA A 124 -3.63 -2.66 10.79
CA ALA A 124 -2.28 -2.94 11.28
C ALA A 124 -1.39 -3.45 10.14
N ASP A 125 -0.08 -3.25 10.24
CA ASP A 125 0.89 -3.91 9.37
C ASP A 125 1.70 -4.95 10.17
N PRO A 126 1.57 -6.25 9.88
CA PRO A 126 0.69 -6.87 8.88
C PRO A 126 -0.76 -7.10 9.35
N SER A 127 -1.68 -7.33 8.40
CA SER A 127 -3.07 -7.73 8.63
C SER A 127 -3.48 -8.94 7.76
N VAL A 128 -4.54 -9.66 8.13
CA VAL A 128 -5.07 -10.78 7.34
C VAL A 128 -6.47 -10.46 6.84
N LEU A 129 -6.69 -10.58 5.54
CA LEU A 129 -8.04 -10.61 4.95
C LEU A 129 -8.51 -12.06 4.86
N VAL A 130 -9.71 -12.35 5.36
CA VAL A 130 -10.40 -13.62 5.17
C VAL A 130 -11.44 -13.44 4.06
N PHE A 131 -11.21 -14.07 2.89
CA PHE A 131 -12.05 -13.89 1.70
C PHE A 131 -12.01 -15.10 0.77
N GLY A 132 -13.18 -15.69 0.50
CA GLY A 132 -13.34 -16.91 -0.30
C GLY A 132 -13.05 -18.19 0.48
N VAL A 133 -13.02 -19.32 -0.22
CA VAL A 133 -12.78 -20.65 0.36
C VAL A 133 -11.63 -21.37 -0.34
N ALA A 134 -10.70 -21.93 0.42
CA ALA A 134 -9.63 -22.78 -0.08
C ALA A 134 -9.65 -24.11 0.68
N GLN A 135 -9.69 -25.22 -0.06
CA GLN A 135 -9.65 -26.58 0.51
C GLN A 135 -10.71 -26.80 1.63
N GLY A 136 -11.91 -26.25 1.44
CA GLY A 136 -13.02 -26.37 2.40
C GLY A 136 -12.90 -25.51 3.66
N LYS A 137 -11.95 -24.56 3.72
CA LYS A 137 -11.77 -23.60 4.82
C LYS A 137 -11.78 -22.16 4.30
N PRO A 138 -12.07 -21.15 5.15
CA PRO A 138 -11.92 -19.75 4.76
C PRO A 138 -10.51 -19.47 4.24
N ALA A 139 -10.40 -18.89 3.04
CA ALA A 139 -9.13 -18.50 2.47
C ALA A 139 -8.61 -17.23 3.14
N ARG A 140 -7.30 -17.18 3.37
CA ARG A 140 -6.64 -16.15 4.17
C ARG A 140 -5.54 -15.50 3.34
N TRP A 141 -5.51 -14.17 3.31
CA TRP A 141 -4.60 -13.36 2.51
C TRP A 141 -3.82 -12.45 3.44
N LEU A 142 -2.51 -12.66 3.56
CA LEU A 142 -1.65 -11.79 4.36
C LEU A 142 -1.40 -10.49 3.59
N LEU A 143 -1.61 -9.36 4.25
CA LEU A 143 -1.43 -8.02 3.71
C LEU A 143 -0.34 -7.30 4.50
N SER A 144 0.53 -6.62 3.80
CA SER A 144 1.56 -5.76 4.39
C SER A 144 1.91 -4.65 3.41
N HIS A 145 2.50 -3.55 3.89
CA HIS A 145 3.17 -2.64 2.98
C HIS A 145 4.42 -3.30 2.38
N GLY A 146 5.15 -4.07 3.20
CA GLY A 146 6.30 -4.88 2.79
C GLY A 146 7.66 -4.33 3.24
N ASP A 147 7.71 -3.08 3.67
CA ASP A 147 8.92 -2.40 4.16
C ASP A 147 9.58 -3.15 5.34
N ALA A 148 8.79 -3.73 6.24
CA ALA A 148 9.25 -4.53 7.38
C ALA A 148 10.03 -5.79 6.99
N LEU A 149 9.81 -6.30 5.77
CA LEU A 149 10.44 -7.53 5.28
C LEU A 149 11.81 -7.26 4.65
N CYS A 150 12.17 -5.99 4.40
CA CYS A 150 13.37 -5.61 3.67
C CYS A 150 14.59 -5.53 4.62
N LEU A 151 15.03 -6.68 5.14
CA LEU A 151 16.02 -6.77 6.23
C LEU A 151 17.45 -6.37 5.83
N ASP A 152 17.79 -6.43 4.55
CA ASP A 152 19.12 -6.07 4.06
C ASP A 152 19.33 -4.54 4.05
N ASP A 153 18.26 -3.74 4.04
CA ASP A 153 18.33 -2.28 4.21
C ASP A 153 18.37 -1.91 5.70
N ARG A 154 19.54 -2.12 6.32
CA ARG A 154 19.73 -1.94 7.77
C ARG A 154 19.52 -0.50 8.23
N GLU A 155 19.92 0.48 7.41
CA GLU A 155 19.76 1.89 7.73
C GLU A 155 18.27 2.27 7.74
N TYR A 156 17.54 1.81 6.71
CA TYR A 156 16.10 1.98 6.67
C TYR A 156 15.40 1.26 7.83
N GLN A 157 15.75 0.00 8.14
CA GLN A 157 15.12 -0.71 9.27
C GLN A 157 15.35 0.00 10.61
N ALA A 158 16.53 0.57 10.83
CA ALA A 158 16.82 1.37 12.02
C ALA A 158 15.98 2.64 12.08
N PHE A 159 15.87 3.36 10.95
CA PHE A 159 15.01 4.53 10.83
C PHE A 159 13.53 4.19 11.04
N ARG A 160 13.04 3.12 10.39
CA ARG A 160 11.67 2.60 10.53
C ARG A 160 11.34 2.29 11.99
N ALA A 161 12.23 1.58 12.68
CA ALA A 161 12.06 1.27 14.10
C ALA A 161 11.95 2.54 14.96
N GLN A 162 12.68 3.60 14.61
CA GLN A 162 12.61 4.89 15.30
C GLN A 162 11.29 5.63 15.03
N VAL A 163 10.92 5.84 13.76
CA VAL A 163 9.78 6.69 13.38
C VAL A 163 8.41 6.08 13.66
N ARG A 164 8.36 4.76 13.88
CA ARG A 164 7.15 4.05 14.29
C ARG A 164 6.91 4.07 15.82
N THR A 165 7.82 4.63 16.62
CA THR A 165 7.60 4.77 18.07
C THR A 165 6.60 5.89 18.39
N PRO A 166 5.70 5.70 19.38
CA PRO A 166 4.78 6.75 19.81
C PRO A 166 5.49 8.05 20.21
N GLU A 167 6.64 7.94 20.90
CA GLU A 167 7.41 9.08 21.37
C GLU A 167 7.97 9.91 20.21
N TRP A 168 8.44 9.24 19.14
CA TRP A 168 8.91 9.93 17.94
C TRP A 168 7.76 10.62 17.23
N GLN A 169 6.65 9.92 17.00
CA GLN A 169 5.49 10.48 16.29
C GLN A 169 4.89 11.68 17.03
N GLN A 170 4.75 11.58 18.35
CA GLN A 170 4.30 12.70 19.18
C GLN A 170 5.25 13.90 19.08
N ARG A 171 6.58 13.67 19.21
CA ARG A 171 7.57 14.74 19.06
C ARG A 171 7.52 15.36 17.67
N PHE A 172 7.36 14.56 16.62
CA PHE A 172 7.22 15.07 15.27
C PHE A 172 5.99 15.97 15.13
N LEU A 173 4.84 15.55 15.67
CA LEU A 173 3.60 16.33 15.65
C LEU A 173 3.64 17.61 16.51
N THR A 174 4.56 17.73 17.49
CA THR A 174 4.77 19.00 18.21
C THR A 174 5.48 20.08 17.39
N GLN A 175 6.12 19.71 16.27
CA GLN A 175 6.72 20.69 15.36
C GLN A 175 5.65 21.45 14.59
N SER A 176 5.94 22.70 14.24
CA SER A 176 5.06 23.49 13.37
C SER A 176 4.85 22.76 12.04
N LEU A 177 3.65 22.92 11.45
CA LEU A 177 3.33 22.30 10.17
C LEU A 177 4.33 22.72 9.07
N ALA A 178 4.80 23.98 9.10
CA ALA A 178 5.84 24.48 8.21
C ALA A 178 7.16 23.67 8.30
N GLN A 179 7.60 23.32 9.51
CA GLN A 179 8.79 22.49 9.72
C GLN A 179 8.59 21.07 9.18
N ARG A 180 7.44 20.46 9.46
CA ARG A 180 7.12 19.11 8.96
C ARG A 180 7.02 19.05 7.44
N ARG A 181 6.45 20.09 6.80
CA ARG A 181 6.41 20.22 5.34
C ARG A 181 7.78 20.46 4.71
N ALA A 182 8.64 21.23 5.37
CA ALA A 182 10.02 21.37 4.94
C ALA A 182 10.76 20.01 4.98
N PHE A 183 10.52 19.21 6.02
CA PHE A 183 11.02 17.84 6.09
C PHE A 183 10.48 16.96 4.95
N ALA A 184 9.18 17.01 4.67
CA ALA A 184 8.56 16.27 3.56
C ALA A 184 9.17 16.62 2.19
N ARG A 185 9.35 17.91 1.89
CA ARG A 185 9.98 18.37 0.65
C ARG A 185 11.42 17.88 0.52
N ASN A 186 12.18 17.83 1.62
CA ASN A 186 13.53 17.30 1.61
C ASN A 186 13.55 15.79 1.29
N LEU A 187 12.69 15.00 1.94
CA LEU A 187 12.55 13.56 1.64
C LEU A 187 12.24 13.32 0.16
N ARG A 188 11.31 14.11 -0.39
CA ARG A 188 10.97 14.04 -1.80
C ARG A 188 12.16 14.37 -2.70
N ALA A 189 12.85 15.48 -2.44
CA ALA A 189 14.02 15.88 -3.24
C ALA A 189 15.11 14.80 -3.25
N GLN A 190 15.33 14.12 -2.12
CA GLN A 190 16.24 12.98 -2.03
C GLN A 190 15.74 11.75 -2.82
N SER A 191 14.44 11.50 -2.82
CA SER A 191 13.80 10.43 -3.60
C SER A 191 13.99 10.68 -5.12
N GLU A 192 13.70 11.89 -5.57
CA GLU A 192 13.86 12.30 -6.96
C GLU A 192 15.31 12.26 -7.42
N ALA A 193 16.24 12.74 -6.58
CA ALA A 193 17.66 12.69 -6.89
C ALA A 193 18.16 11.24 -7.04
N ARG A 194 17.74 10.33 -6.16
CA ARG A 194 18.03 8.89 -6.28
C ARG A 194 17.45 8.31 -7.56
N ARG A 195 16.20 8.67 -7.90
CA ARG A 195 15.56 8.23 -9.14
C ARG A 195 16.31 8.67 -10.39
N GLN A 196 16.70 9.94 -10.44
CA GLN A 196 17.47 10.50 -11.55
C GLN A 196 18.83 9.80 -11.69
N ALA A 197 19.48 9.48 -10.57
CA ALA A 197 20.73 8.72 -10.56
C ALA A 197 20.55 7.30 -11.12
N SER A 198 19.53 6.56 -10.66
CA SER A 198 19.24 5.19 -11.17
C SER A 198 18.89 5.18 -12.66
N ALA A 199 18.09 6.15 -13.11
CA ALA A 199 17.75 6.30 -14.53
C ALA A 199 18.99 6.62 -15.39
N ALA A 200 19.92 7.43 -14.88
CA ALA A 200 21.17 7.75 -15.57
C ALA A 200 22.10 6.53 -15.71
N THR A 201 22.01 5.55 -14.80
CA THR A 201 22.79 4.30 -14.87
C THR A 201 22.06 3.17 -15.60
N GLY A 202 20.87 3.42 -16.15
CA GLY A 202 20.06 2.40 -16.85
C GLY A 202 19.45 1.34 -15.93
N GLY A 203 19.44 1.57 -14.61
CA GLY A 203 18.78 0.71 -13.63
C GLY A 203 17.30 1.03 -13.52
N ASP A 204 16.47 0.02 -13.24
CA ASP A 204 15.06 0.24 -12.88
C ASP A 204 14.99 0.88 -11.48
N PHE A 205 14.03 1.76 -11.24
CA PHE A 205 13.87 2.43 -9.94
C PHE A 205 13.66 1.43 -8.79
N GLY A 206 13.11 0.24 -9.09
CA GLY A 206 12.98 -0.85 -8.13
C GLY A 206 14.31 -1.41 -7.62
N GLU A 207 15.46 -1.16 -8.26
CA GLU A 207 16.77 -1.66 -7.83
C GLU A 207 17.33 -0.98 -6.57
N THR A 208 16.79 0.17 -6.16
CA THR A 208 17.32 0.92 -5.01
C THR A 208 16.84 0.44 -3.64
N TYR A 209 15.74 -0.30 -3.56
CA TYR A 209 15.25 -0.87 -2.29
C TYR A 209 15.69 -2.32 -2.14
N ALA A 210 16.07 -2.70 -0.92
CA ALA A 210 16.23 -4.12 -0.58
C ALA A 210 14.92 -4.85 -0.82
N ASP A 211 14.97 -6.10 -1.31
CA ASP A 211 13.77 -6.90 -1.49
C ASP A 211 13.36 -7.57 -0.17
N ALA A 212 12.13 -8.08 -0.11
CA ALA A 212 11.60 -8.79 1.04
C ALA A 212 12.41 -10.08 1.33
N ASP A 213 12.80 -10.29 2.59
CA ASP A 213 13.50 -11.49 3.04
C ASP A 213 12.61 -12.73 2.90
N PRO A 214 13.00 -13.76 2.12
CA PRO A 214 12.17 -14.93 1.89
C PRO A 214 11.89 -15.76 3.15
N ALA A 215 12.81 -15.79 4.12
CA ALA A 215 12.64 -16.59 5.33
C ALA A 215 11.65 -15.96 6.31
N LEU A 216 11.76 -14.65 6.54
CA LEU A 216 10.81 -13.88 7.34
C LEU A 216 9.43 -13.88 6.68
N THR A 217 9.37 -13.73 5.35
CA THR A 217 8.10 -13.81 4.60
C THR A 217 7.40 -15.15 4.85
N ARG A 218 8.12 -16.29 4.77
CA ARG A 218 7.55 -17.62 5.07
C ARG A 218 7.10 -17.73 6.53
N ALA A 219 7.86 -17.18 7.47
CA ALA A 219 7.48 -17.19 8.89
C ALA A 219 6.17 -16.41 9.14
N TRP A 220 6.00 -15.25 8.49
CA TRP A 220 4.77 -14.47 8.55
C TRP A 220 3.58 -15.21 7.94
N LEU A 221 3.75 -15.83 6.78
CA LEU A 221 2.72 -16.66 6.14
C LEU A 221 2.27 -17.82 7.05
N GLN A 222 3.23 -18.51 7.68
CA GLN A 222 2.94 -19.56 8.64
C GLN A 222 2.15 -19.03 9.85
N ALA A 223 2.56 -17.91 10.43
CA ALA A 223 1.85 -17.28 11.55
C ALA A 223 0.43 -16.84 11.15
N ALA A 224 0.25 -16.36 9.93
CA ALA A 224 -1.03 -15.93 9.38
C ALA A 224 -1.96 -17.07 8.95
N ARG A 225 -1.42 -18.30 8.86
CA ARG A 225 -2.11 -19.45 8.26
C ARG A 225 -2.57 -19.11 6.83
N SER A 226 -1.72 -18.41 6.09
CA SER A 226 -1.96 -17.98 4.73
C SER A 226 -0.89 -18.56 3.82
N ASP A 227 -1.26 -18.92 2.59
CA ASP A 227 -0.34 -19.31 1.53
C ASP A 227 0.05 -18.12 0.64
N THR A 228 -0.44 -16.91 0.93
CA THR A 228 -0.29 -15.76 0.03
C THR A 228 -0.04 -14.46 0.78
N LEU A 229 1.05 -13.79 0.43
CA LEU A 229 1.35 -12.41 0.82
C LEU A 229 1.06 -11.48 -0.36
N ILE A 230 0.32 -10.40 -0.12
CA ILE A 230 0.16 -9.27 -1.03
C ILE A 230 0.82 -8.05 -0.38
N HIS A 231 1.77 -7.42 -1.07
CA HIS A 231 2.48 -6.25 -0.55
C HIS A 231 2.94 -5.30 -1.64
N GLY A 232 3.35 -4.08 -1.27
CA GLY A 232 3.91 -3.06 -2.15
C GLY A 232 5.39 -2.79 -1.87
N HIS A 233 5.74 -1.51 -1.73
CA HIS A 233 7.03 -0.96 -1.28
C HIS A 233 8.21 -1.15 -2.24
N THR A 234 8.43 -2.35 -2.78
CA THR A 234 9.65 -2.66 -3.54
C THR A 234 9.64 -2.15 -4.98
N HIS A 235 8.46 -1.77 -5.48
CA HIS A 235 8.22 -1.27 -6.86
C HIS A 235 8.67 -2.26 -7.93
N ARG A 236 8.52 -3.56 -7.63
CA ARG A 236 8.85 -4.69 -8.52
C ARG A 236 7.61 -5.56 -8.76
N PRO A 237 6.60 -5.08 -9.50
CA PRO A 237 5.34 -5.80 -9.69
C PRO A 237 5.59 -7.19 -10.30
N ALA A 238 5.35 -8.24 -9.53
CA ALA A 238 5.58 -9.61 -9.93
C ALA A 238 4.90 -10.60 -8.98
N ASP A 239 4.76 -11.84 -9.44
CA ASP A 239 4.27 -12.97 -8.67
C ASP A 239 5.44 -13.93 -8.41
N HIS A 240 5.83 -14.07 -7.15
CA HIS A 240 6.96 -14.88 -6.75
C HIS A 240 6.51 -16.13 -6.00
N ARG A 241 6.99 -17.28 -6.43
CA ARG A 241 6.93 -18.51 -5.65
C ARG A 241 7.99 -18.46 -4.56
N LEU A 242 7.61 -18.72 -3.32
CA LEU A 242 8.54 -18.85 -2.21
C LEU A 242 8.94 -20.32 -2.06
N ASP A 243 9.70 -20.83 -3.04
CA ASP A 243 10.14 -22.22 -3.00
C ASP A 243 10.96 -22.49 -1.71
N GLY A 244 10.78 -23.69 -1.15
CA GLY A 244 11.37 -24.09 0.13
C GLY A 244 12.90 -23.98 0.08
N GLY A 245 13.48 -23.16 0.95
CA GLY A 245 14.94 -23.04 1.04
C GLY A 245 15.60 -24.37 1.42
N ARG A 246 16.79 -24.65 0.88
CA ARG A 246 17.74 -25.80 1.08
C ARG A 246 17.19 -27.24 1.07
N ASP A 247 15.93 -27.47 1.41
CA ASP A 247 15.27 -28.77 1.37
C ASP A 247 14.26 -28.79 0.23
N ALA A 248 14.70 -29.29 -0.92
CA ALA A 248 13.90 -29.43 -2.13
C ALA A 248 12.69 -30.39 -1.98
N SER A 249 12.56 -31.10 -0.85
CA SER A 249 11.42 -31.97 -0.57
C SER A 249 10.20 -31.21 -0.01
N ALA A 250 10.40 -30.02 0.56
CA ALA A 250 9.32 -29.17 1.07
C ALA A 250 8.85 -28.19 -0.01
N ARG A 251 8.12 -28.68 -1.02
CA ARG A 251 7.39 -27.80 -1.95
C ARG A 251 6.33 -27.03 -1.17
N THR A 252 6.57 -25.74 -0.93
CA THR A 252 5.55 -24.84 -0.38
C THR A 252 4.67 -24.32 -1.52
N SER A 253 3.38 -24.14 -1.25
CA SER A 253 2.45 -23.40 -2.14
C SER A 253 2.51 -21.89 -1.91
N ALA A 254 3.48 -21.41 -1.14
CA ALA A 254 3.52 -20.03 -0.69
C ALA A 254 3.86 -19.07 -1.85
N MET A 255 3.01 -18.06 -2.01
CA MET A 255 3.13 -17.03 -3.03
C MET A 255 3.34 -15.65 -2.38
N ARG A 256 4.12 -14.82 -3.04
CA ARG A 256 4.29 -13.40 -2.74
C ARG A 256 3.94 -12.59 -3.98
N HIS A 257 2.90 -11.78 -3.91
CA HIS A 257 2.47 -10.87 -4.96
C HIS A 257 2.88 -9.45 -4.60
N VAL A 258 3.69 -8.84 -5.47
CA VAL A 258 4.13 -7.45 -5.33
C VAL A 258 3.21 -6.57 -6.17
N LEU A 259 2.60 -5.57 -5.56
CA LEU A 259 1.75 -4.58 -6.22
C LEU A 259 2.60 -3.65 -7.11
N SER A 260 1.96 -3.09 -8.14
CA SER A 260 2.59 -2.07 -8.98
C SER A 260 2.52 -0.72 -8.29
N ASP A 261 3.63 0.02 -8.34
CA ASP A 261 3.59 1.47 -8.16
C ASP A 261 2.79 2.13 -9.27
N TRP A 262 2.24 3.31 -9.00
CA TRP A 262 1.56 4.11 -9.99
C TRP A 262 2.42 5.30 -10.36
N HIS A 263 2.91 5.30 -11.60
CA HIS A 263 3.69 6.41 -12.11
C HIS A 263 3.35 6.66 -13.57
N LEU A 264 2.53 7.69 -13.81
CA LEU A 264 2.02 8.04 -15.14
C LEU A 264 2.61 9.35 -15.69
N ASP A 265 3.25 10.16 -14.85
CA ASP A 265 3.86 11.43 -15.25
C ASP A 265 5.35 11.30 -15.59
N GLY A 266 5.92 10.09 -15.41
CA GLY A 266 7.32 9.79 -15.71
C GLY A 266 7.68 9.69 -17.19
N PRO A 267 8.99 9.71 -17.49
CA PRO A 267 9.51 9.47 -18.84
C PRO A 267 9.48 8.00 -19.24
N ALA A 268 9.35 7.08 -18.28
CA ALA A 268 9.26 5.65 -18.52
C ALA A 268 7.85 5.24 -18.99
N ALA A 269 7.69 3.97 -19.39
CA ALA A 269 6.37 3.43 -19.68
C ALA A 269 5.46 3.56 -18.44
N PRO A 270 4.20 4.04 -18.59
CA PRO A 270 3.29 4.20 -17.47
C PRO A 270 3.09 2.87 -16.73
N ARG A 271 3.27 2.89 -15.41
CA ARG A 271 2.92 1.77 -14.53
C ARG A 271 1.67 2.14 -13.74
N ALA A 272 0.64 1.31 -13.83
CA ALA A 272 -0.59 1.42 -13.05
C ALA A 272 -1.40 0.13 -13.19
N GLU A 273 -1.37 -0.68 -12.15
CA GLU A 273 -2.09 -1.95 -12.10
C GLU A 273 -2.87 -2.08 -10.79
N VAL A 274 -3.90 -2.92 -10.85
CA VAL A 274 -4.72 -3.31 -9.71
C VAL A 274 -4.62 -4.82 -9.57
N LEU A 275 -4.37 -5.30 -8.36
CA LEU A 275 -4.50 -6.72 -8.06
C LEU A 275 -5.92 -6.96 -7.52
N ARG A 276 -6.67 -7.89 -8.13
CA ARG A 276 -8.08 -8.16 -7.81
C ARG A 276 -8.27 -9.60 -7.38
N LEU A 277 -8.95 -9.79 -6.25
CA LEU A 277 -9.60 -11.05 -5.87
C LEU A 277 -11.05 -11.05 -6.33
N SER A 278 -11.47 -12.14 -6.98
CA SER A 278 -12.86 -12.33 -7.41
C SER A 278 -13.43 -13.66 -6.95
N LEU A 279 -14.67 -13.67 -6.50
CA LEU A 279 -15.48 -14.87 -6.28
C LEU A 279 -16.49 -15.03 -7.41
N ALA A 280 -16.67 -16.26 -7.90
CA ALA A 280 -17.73 -16.57 -8.86
C ALA A 280 -19.12 -16.53 -8.18
N HIS A 281 -19.18 -17.02 -6.94
CA HIS A 281 -20.36 -16.91 -6.09
C HIS A 281 -19.95 -16.84 -4.63
N ALA A 282 -20.89 -16.52 -3.72
CA ALA A 282 -20.62 -16.55 -2.28
C ALA A 282 -20.03 -17.91 -1.87
N GLY A 283 -18.94 -17.87 -1.11
CA GLY A 283 -18.27 -19.08 -0.61
C GLY A 283 -17.50 -19.87 -1.65
N SER A 284 -17.31 -19.37 -2.88
CA SER A 284 -16.41 -20.00 -3.86
C SER A 284 -14.94 -19.78 -3.49
N ALA A 285 -14.04 -20.47 -4.19
CA ALA A 285 -12.63 -20.09 -4.17
C ALA A 285 -12.43 -18.70 -4.77
N ALA A 286 -11.49 -17.93 -4.23
CA ALA A 286 -11.11 -16.65 -4.78
C ALA A 286 -10.03 -16.82 -5.85
N ARG A 287 -10.20 -16.11 -6.96
CA ARG A 287 -9.22 -16.03 -8.03
C ARG A 287 -8.52 -14.68 -7.96
N LEU A 288 -7.19 -14.70 -7.96
CA LEU A 288 -6.35 -13.51 -8.02
C LEU A 288 -6.00 -13.17 -9.47
N ARG A 289 -6.09 -11.90 -9.84
CA ARG A 289 -5.68 -11.38 -11.16
C ARG A 289 -4.98 -10.03 -11.01
N ARG A 290 -3.90 -9.83 -11.77
CA ARG A 290 -3.30 -8.52 -12.01
C ARG A 290 -3.95 -7.92 -13.25
N LEU A 291 -4.46 -6.70 -13.12
CA LEU A 291 -5.21 -6.01 -14.16
C LEU A 291 -4.56 -4.66 -14.46
N PRO A 292 -4.30 -4.32 -15.72
CA PRO A 292 -4.01 -2.93 -16.07
C PRO A 292 -5.23 -2.06 -15.76
N LEU A 293 -5.00 -0.78 -15.49
CA LEU A 293 -6.05 0.12 -15.00
C LEU A 293 -7.31 0.15 -15.89
N SER A 294 -7.15 0.09 -17.22
CA SER A 294 -8.28 0.05 -18.17
C SER A 294 -9.17 -1.19 -18.00
N GLU A 295 -8.61 -2.33 -17.62
CA GLU A 295 -9.37 -3.56 -17.39
C GLU A 295 -10.00 -3.61 -16.01
N ALA A 296 -9.36 -3.00 -15.00
CA ALA A 296 -9.86 -2.96 -13.63
C ALA A 296 -11.26 -2.29 -13.52
N LEU A 297 -11.56 -1.33 -14.41
CA LEU A 297 -12.83 -0.59 -14.41
C LEU A 297 -13.99 -1.32 -15.10
N VAL A 298 -13.69 -2.30 -15.95
CA VAL A 298 -14.71 -3.00 -16.76
C VAL A 298 -14.87 -4.48 -16.41
N THR A 299 -13.91 -5.06 -15.68
CA THR A 299 -13.94 -6.48 -15.31
C THR A 299 -14.95 -6.73 -14.18
N THR A 300 -16.05 -7.40 -14.50
CA THR A 300 -17.08 -7.87 -13.55
C THR A 300 -16.64 -9.17 -12.85
N PRO A 301 -17.34 -9.62 -11.78
CA PRO A 301 -17.11 -10.94 -11.20
C PRO A 301 -17.13 -12.02 -12.31
N ALA A 302 -16.22 -12.99 -12.22
CA ALA A 302 -16.19 -14.09 -13.18
C ALA A 302 -17.48 -14.90 -13.02
N ASP A 303 -18.32 -14.95 -14.07
CA ASP A 303 -19.49 -15.84 -14.15
C ASP A 303 -19.07 -17.32 -14.03
#